data_AF-A0A161MR85-F1
#
_entry.id   AF-A0A161MR85-F1
#
_cell.length_a   1.000
_cell.length_b   1.000
_cell.length_c   1.000
_cell.angle_alpha   90.00
_cell.angle_beta   90.00
_cell.angle_gamma   90.00
#
_symmetry.space_group_name_H-M   'P 1'
#
loop_
_entity.id
_entity.type
_entity.pdbx_description
1 polymer ?
#
loop_
_entity_poly.entity_id
_entity_poly.type
_entity_poly.pdbx_seq_one_letter_code
_entity_poly.pdbx_strand_id
1 'polypeptide(L)'
;KNDEMKRRHEGALNSLESFVFEAKTKLETDEYKLAATPEEATAISDLCTKTSEWLDEEGFNANADLLEEKLGELKKLTYNVWARVKEHQERPEALAALNSAINGSTHFLLTIKNVSAQQMDNPEGRSLQKLKLIL
;
A
#
# COMPACT_ATOMS: atom_id res chain seq x y z
N LYS A 1 -6.32 -35.40 -9.62
CA LYS A 1 -7.37 -34.99 -8.64
C LYS A 1 -6.88 -35.14 -7.19
N ASN A 2 -6.38 -36.30 -6.76
CA ASN A 2 -5.84 -36.47 -5.40
C ASN A 2 -4.59 -35.60 -5.13
N ASP A 3 -3.64 -35.54 -6.08
CA ASP A 3 -2.42 -34.73 -5.94
C ASP A 3 -2.67 -33.21 -5.95
N GLU A 4 -3.81 -32.78 -6.49
CA GLU A 4 -4.21 -31.38 -6.48
C GLU A 4 -4.82 -30.99 -5.14
N MET A 5 -5.64 -31.87 -4.55
CA MET A 5 -6.18 -31.69 -3.21
C MET A 5 -5.06 -31.66 -2.16
N LYS A 6 -4.08 -32.57 -2.26
CA LYS A 6 -2.91 -32.59 -1.37
C LYS A 6 -2.10 -31.31 -1.46
N ARG A 7 -1.77 -30.85 -2.68
CA ARG A 7 -1.07 -29.59 -2.88
C ARG A 7 -1.84 -28.38 -2.35
N ARG A 8 -3.16 -28.33 -2.53
CA ARG A 8 -3.99 -27.25 -1.98
C ARG A 8 -3.95 -27.26 -0.45
N HIS A 9 -4.10 -28.43 0.15
CA HIS A 9 -4.02 -28.59 1.60
C HIS A 9 -2.67 -28.14 2.16
N GLU A 10 -1.56 -28.67 1.64
CA GLU A 10 -0.20 -28.27 2.04
C GLU A 10 0.04 -26.77 1.83
N GLY A 11 -0.43 -26.21 0.73
CA GLY A 11 -0.35 -24.78 0.45
C GLY A 11 -1.15 -23.93 1.46
N ALA A 12 -2.35 -24.36 1.82
CA ALA A 12 -3.20 -23.67 2.79
C ALA A 12 -2.58 -23.72 4.20
N LEU A 13 -2.06 -24.89 4.60
CA LEU A 13 -1.37 -25.09 5.88
C LEU A 13 -0.16 -24.18 5.99
N ASN A 14 0.74 -24.22 5.01
CA ASN A 14 1.93 -23.38 4.97
C ASN A 14 1.59 -21.89 4.97
N SER A 15 0.52 -21.50 4.27
CA SER A 15 0.06 -20.10 4.24
C SER A 15 -0.44 -19.63 5.60
N LEU A 16 -1.18 -20.48 6.31
CA LEU A 16 -1.69 -20.18 7.64
C LEU A 16 -0.56 -20.08 8.67
N GLU A 17 0.34 -21.05 8.70
CA GLU A 17 1.52 -21.06 9.57
C GLU A 17 2.40 -19.82 9.35
N SER A 18 2.72 -19.54 8.09
CA SER A 18 3.54 -18.38 7.72
C SER A 18 2.88 -17.08 8.18
N PHE A 19 1.57 -16.96 8.00
CA PHE A 19 0.82 -15.78 8.39
C PHE A 19 0.79 -15.59 9.90
N VAL A 20 0.58 -16.65 10.67
CA VAL A 20 0.59 -16.59 12.15
C VAL A 20 1.96 -16.12 12.66
N PHE A 21 3.03 -16.65 12.10
CA PHE A 21 4.39 -16.22 12.43
C PHE A 21 4.65 -14.76 12.04
N GLU A 22 4.25 -14.37 10.82
CA GLU A 22 4.39 -13.01 10.31
C GLU A 22 3.61 -12.02 11.19
N ALA A 23 2.36 -12.32 11.54
CA ALA A 23 1.53 -11.46 12.36
C ALA A 23 2.12 -11.25 13.76
N LYS A 24 2.56 -12.33 14.43
CA LYS A 24 3.27 -12.26 15.72
C LYS A 24 4.53 -11.40 15.62
N THR A 25 5.34 -11.62 14.58
CA THR A 25 6.60 -10.88 14.37
C THR A 25 6.33 -9.40 14.10
N LYS A 26 5.37 -9.08 13.24
CA LYS A 26 5.01 -7.70 12.91
C LYS A 26 4.54 -6.95 14.15
N LEU A 27 3.66 -7.53 14.97
CA LEU A 27 3.20 -6.90 16.21
C LEU A 27 4.33 -6.57 17.19
N GLU A 28 5.47 -7.24 17.11
CA GLU A 28 6.62 -6.94 17.95
C GLU A 28 7.50 -5.79 17.44
N THR A 29 7.30 -5.35 16.20
CA THR A 29 8.07 -4.23 15.63
C THR A 29 7.45 -2.88 15.97
N ASP A 30 8.29 -1.85 16.10
CA ASP A 30 7.89 -0.53 16.60
C ASP A 30 6.78 0.12 15.76
N GLU A 31 6.83 -0.02 14.43
CA GLU A 31 5.84 0.56 13.53
C GLU A 31 4.42 0.01 13.77
N TYR A 32 4.31 -1.27 14.11
CA TYR A 32 3.04 -1.91 14.42
C TYR A 32 2.59 -1.63 15.85
N LYS A 33 3.53 -1.56 16.80
CA LYS A 33 3.26 -1.15 18.19
C LYS A 33 2.68 0.26 18.26
N LEU A 34 3.11 1.16 17.36
CA LEU A 34 2.58 2.52 17.26
C LEU A 34 1.24 2.60 16.52
N ALA A 35 0.95 1.67 15.61
CA ALA A 35 -0.25 1.69 14.77
C ALA A 35 -1.45 0.92 15.34
N ALA A 36 -1.21 -0.10 16.17
CA ALA A 36 -2.23 -0.94 16.79
C ALA A 36 -2.70 -0.36 18.12
N THR A 37 -4.00 -0.45 18.42
CA THR A 37 -4.46 -0.22 19.80
C THR A 37 -4.13 -1.42 20.70
N PRO A 38 -4.06 -1.26 22.03
CA PRO A 38 -3.85 -2.37 22.94
C PRO A 38 -4.86 -3.51 22.75
N GLU A 39 -6.12 -3.17 22.48
CA GLU A 39 -7.19 -4.14 22.24
C GLU A 39 -7.01 -4.88 20.92
N GLU A 40 -6.64 -4.18 19.85
CA GLU A 40 -6.36 -4.79 18.54
C GLU A 40 -5.15 -5.73 18.62
N ALA A 41 -4.06 -5.28 19.25
CA ALA A 41 -2.84 -6.07 19.43
C ALA A 41 -3.10 -7.34 20.24
N THR A 42 -3.85 -7.22 21.35
CA THR A 42 -4.24 -8.37 22.19
C THR A 42 -5.11 -9.33 21.41
N ALA A 43 -6.15 -8.84 20.72
CA ALA A 43 -7.06 -9.69 19.95
C ALA A 43 -6.34 -10.46 18.83
N ILE A 44 -5.41 -9.80 18.12
CA ILE A 44 -4.60 -10.46 17.08
C ILE A 44 -3.67 -11.50 17.71
N SER A 45 -2.97 -11.17 18.80
CA SER A 45 -2.08 -12.10 19.49
C SER A 45 -2.82 -13.34 20.01
N ASP A 46 -4.00 -13.14 20.62
CA ASP A 46 -4.84 -14.22 21.13
C ASP A 46 -5.32 -15.13 20.00
N LEU A 47 -5.76 -14.56 18.88
CA LEU A 47 -6.19 -15.35 17.73
C LEU A 47 -5.01 -16.11 17.09
N CYS A 48 -3.84 -15.49 17.00
CA CYS A 48 -2.63 -16.16 16.52
C CYS A 48 -2.22 -17.31 17.44
N THR A 49 -2.34 -17.16 18.75
CA THR A 49 -2.04 -18.22 19.73
C THR A 49 -3.03 -19.37 19.62
N LYS A 50 -4.33 -19.08 19.61
CA LYS A 50 -5.38 -20.09 19.40
C LYS A 50 -5.22 -20.84 18.08
N THR A 51 -4.80 -20.13 17.03
CA THR A 51 -4.57 -20.75 15.72
C THR A 51 -3.33 -21.65 15.74
N SER A 52 -2.25 -21.25 16.41
CA SER A 52 -1.07 -22.12 16.62
C SER A 52 -1.44 -23.39 17.40
N GLU A 53 -2.13 -23.26 18.53
CA GLU A 53 -2.56 -24.40 19.34
C GLU A 53 -3.45 -25.35 18.54
N TRP A 54 -4.40 -24.80 17.78
CA TRP A 54 -5.26 -25.60 16.91
C TRP A 54 -4.49 -26.30 15.79
N LEU A 55 -3.47 -25.66 15.19
CA LEU A 55 -2.61 -26.26 14.18
C LEU A 55 -1.85 -27.48 14.71
N ASP A 56 -1.35 -27.40 15.95
CA ASP A 56 -0.59 -28.48 16.60
C ASP A 56 -1.47 -29.69 16.96
N GLU A 57 -2.76 -29.48 17.27
CA GLU A 57 -3.70 -30.54 17.69
C GLU A 57 -4.50 -31.15 16.53
N GLU A 58 -5.26 -30.32 15.80
CA GLU A 58 -6.26 -30.76 14.82
C GLU A 58 -5.98 -30.26 13.40
N GLY A 59 -5.27 -29.14 13.28
CA GLY A 59 -5.14 -28.40 12.03
C GLY A 59 -4.33 -29.11 10.95
N PHE A 60 -3.43 -30.03 11.31
CA PHE A 60 -2.67 -30.81 10.34
C PHE A 60 -3.54 -31.73 9.46
N ASN A 61 -4.65 -32.24 9.99
CA ASN A 61 -5.57 -33.12 9.27
C ASN A 61 -6.86 -32.40 8.80
N ALA A 62 -6.94 -31.07 9.00
CA ALA A 62 -8.10 -30.29 8.62
C ALA A 62 -8.30 -30.23 7.09
N ASN A 63 -9.51 -29.94 6.62
CA ASN A 63 -9.68 -29.67 5.18
C ASN A 63 -9.05 -28.31 4.82
N ALA A 64 -8.53 -28.20 3.59
CA ALA A 64 -8.01 -26.96 3.02
C ALA A 64 -8.98 -25.77 3.16
N ASP A 65 -10.29 -26.01 3.01
CA ASP A 65 -11.29 -24.95 3.13
C ASP A 65 -11.32 -24.34 4.56
N LEU A 66 -11.12 -25.17 5.60
CA LEU A 66 -11.08 -24.70 6.99
C LEU A 66 -9.78 -23.93 7.29
N LEU A 67 -8.65 -24.39 6.73
CA LEU A 67 -7.37 -23.69 6.82
C LEU A 67 -7.45 -22.30 6.17
N GLU A 68 -8.07 -22.21 5.00
CA GLU A 68 -8.30 -20.96 4.28
C GLU A 68 -9.28 -20.03 5.03
N GLU A 69 -10.30 -20.58 5.68
CA GLU A 69 -11.24 -19.81 6.52
C GLU A 69 -10.52 -19.17 7.71
N LYS A 70 -9.74 -19.95 8.48
CA LYS A 70 -8.92 -19.45 9.60
C LYS A 70 -7.95 -18.36 9.16
N LEU A 71 -7.30 -18.55 8.01
CA LEU A 71 -6.44 -17.53 7.41
C LEU A 71 -7.23 -16.25 7.08
N GLY A 72 -8.45 -16.39 6.58
CA GLY A 72 -9.35 -15.27 6.28
C GLY A 72 -9.76 -14.49 7.52
N GLU A 73 -10.06 -15.16 8.63
CA GLU A 73 -10.37 -14.53 9.92
C GLU A 73 -9.20 -13.68 10.41
N LEU A 74 -8.00 -14.27 10.42
CA LEU A 74 -6.77 -13.59 10.81
C LEU A 74 -6.49 -12.36 9.92
N LYS A 75 -6.61 -12.50 8.59
CA LYS A 75 -6.45 -11.39 7.63
C LYS A 75 -7.42 -10.25 7.86
N LYS A 76 -8.69 -10.55 8.17
CA LYS A 76 -9.70 -9.52 8.44
C LYS A 76 -9.35 -8.74 9.71
N LEU A 77 -8.90 -9.43 10.75
CA LEU A 77 -8.56 -8.82 12.03
C LEU A 77 -7.33 -7.92 11.92
N THR A 78 -6.31 -8.34 11.18
CA THR A 78 -5.06 -7.59 11.01
C THR A 78 -5.13 -6.48 9.96
N TYR A 79 -6.13 -6.50 9.07
CA TYR A 79 -6.25 -5.58 7.92
C TYR A 79 -6.09 -4.11 8.30
N ASN A 80 -6.82 -3.66 9.33
CA ASN A 80 -6.82 -2.24 9.72
C ASN A 80 -5.43 -1.80 10.21
N VAL A 81 -4.77 -2.62 11.02
CA VAL A 81 -3.44 -2.31 11.55
C VAL A 81 -2.42 -2.27 10.41
N TRP A 82 -2.44 -3.25 9.51
CA TRP A 82 -1.56 -3.26 8.33
C TRP A 82 -1.79 -2.09 7.40
N ALA A 83 -3.05 -1.71 7.17
CA ALA A 83 -3.38 -0.58 6.34
C ALA A 83 -2.81 0.73 6.92
N ARG A 84 -2.90 0.93 8.24
CA ARG A 84 -2.33 2.11 8.91
C ARG A 84 -0.81 2.18 8.76
N VAL A 85 -0.11 1.07 8.98
CA VAL A 85 1.36 1.02 8.83
C VAL A 85 1.76 1.29 7.38
N LYS A 86 1.12 0.61 6.43
CA LYS A 86 1.37 0.78 4.99
C LYS A 86 1.15 2.23 4.57
N GLU A 87 0.05 2.84 4.98
CA GLU A 87 -0.26 4.23 4.69
C GLU A 87 0.82 5.17 5.27
N HIS A 88 1.27 4.93 6.50
CA HIS A 88 2.33 5.72 7.13
C HIS A 88 3.66 5.65 6.36
N GLN A 89 4.01 4.48 5.83
CA GLN A 89 5.22 4.26 5.04
C GLN A 89 5.14 4.89 3.63
N GLU A 90 4.00 4.75 2.95
CA GLU A 90 3.85 5.15 1.53
C GLU A 90 3.47 6.62 1.35
N ARG A 91 2.73 7.21 2.30
CA ARG A 91 2.22 8.58 2.18
C ARG A 91 3.31 9.65 1.97
N PRO A 92 4.46 9.63 2.65
CA PRO A 92 5.49 10.66 2.47
C PRO A 92 6.02 10.74 1.03
N GLU A 93 6.30 9.59 0.42
CA GLU A 93 6.77 9.52 -0.97
C GLU A 93 5.68 9.97 -1.94
N ALA A 94 4.44 9.51 -1.74
CA ALA A 94 3.30 9.93 -2.56
C ALA A 94 3.09 11.46 -2.52
N LEU A 95 3.22 12.07 -1.35
CA LEU A 95 3.15 13.53 -1.18
C LEU A 95 4.33 14.25 -1.83
N ALA A 96 5.55 13.71 -1.73
CA ALA A 96 6.72 14.27 -2.38
C ALA A 96 6.58 14.26 -3.91
N ALA A 97 6.10 13.15 -4.48
CA ALA A 97 5.82 13.03 -5.90
C ALA A 97 4.76 14.03 -6.36
N LEU A 98 3.67 14.18 -5.61
CA LEU A 98 2.62 15.16 -5.89
C LEU A 98 3.15 16.60 -5.87
N ASN A 99 3.93 16.96 -4.84
CA ASN A 99 4.55 18.28 -4.75
C ASN A 99 5.50 18.56 -5.91
N SER A 100 6.30 17.56 -6.31
CA SER A 100 7.19 17.66 -7.48
C SER A 100 6.40 17.94 -8.76
N ALA A 101 5.29 17.24 -8.98
CA ALA A 101 4.43 17.45 -10.15
C ALA A 101 3.79 18.85 -10.19
N ILE A 102 3.32 19.35 -9.04
CA ILE A 102 2.74 20.71 -8.91
C ILE A 102 3.81 21.78 -9.17
N ASN A 103 4.99 21.63 -8.57
CA ASN A 103 6.09 22.57 -8.76
C ASN A 103 6.58 22.57 -10.21
N GLY A 104 6.75 21.40 -10.82
CA GLY A 104 7.11 21.26 -12.23
C GLY A 104 6.10 21.96 -13.15
N SER A 105 4.80 21.77 -12.91
CA SER A 105 3.73 22.41 -13.67
C SER A 105 3.74 23.94 -13.51
N THR A 106 3.97 24.43 -12.28
CA THR A 106 4.08 25.86 -11.99
C THR A 106 5.29 26.49 -12.67
N HIS A 107 6.45 25.84 -12.59
CA HIS A 107 7.68 26.28 -13.26
C HIS A 107 7.54 26.29 -14.77
N PHE A 108 6.88 25.29 -15.35
CA PHE A 108 6.59 25.24 -16.79
C PHE A 108 5.72 26.43 -17.22
N LEU A 109 4.64 26.71 -16.49
CA LEU A 109 3.75 27.84 -16.76
C LEU A 109 4.45 29.19 -16.64
N LEU A 110 5.28 29.37 -15.60
CA LEU A 110 6.09 30.59 -15.43
C LEU A 110 7.10 30.75 -16.57
N THR A 111 7.77 29.67 -16.98
CA THR A 111 8.70 29.68 -18.11
C THR A 111 8.00 30.12 -19.39
N ILE A 112 6.83 29.56 -19.70
CA ILE A 112 6.04 29.96 -20.88
C ILE A 112 5.68 31.44 -20.82
N LYS A 113 5.17 31.92 -19.68
CA LYS A 113 4.81 33.34 -19.51
C LYS A 113 6.02 34.25 -19.73
N ASN A 114 7.15 33.93 -19.12
CA ASN A 114 8.37 34.74 -19.24
C ASN A 114 8.93 34.72 -20.66
N VAL A 115 8.97 33.55 -21.33
CA VAL A 115 9.38 33.45 -22.74
C VAL A 115 8.45 34.25 -23.63
N SER A 116 7.14 34.17 -23.43
CA SER A 116 6.17 34.94 -24.22
C SER A 116 6.34 36.46 -24.02
N ALA A 117 6.59 36.91 -22.78
CA ALA A 117 6.86 38.30 -22.48
C ALA A 117 8.16 38.79 -23.14
N GLN A 118 9.22 37.98 -23.12
CA GLN A 118 10.48 38.32 -23.80
C GLN A 118 10.35 38.34 -25.33
N GLN A 119 9.54 37.46 -25.91
CA GLN A 119 9.23 37.49 -27.35
C GLN A 119 8.41 38.73 -27.76
N MET A 120 7.59 39.27 -26.86
CA MET A 120 6.85 40.53 -27.09
C MET A 120 7.74 41.78 -27.01
N ASP A 121 8.87 41.69 -26.31
CA ASP A 121 9.84 42.78 -26.18
C ASP A 121 10.98 42.71 -27.22
N ASN A 122 11.07 41.59 -27.97
CA ASN A 122 11.98 41.47 -29.12
C ASN A 122 11.45 42.31 -30.31
N PRO A 123 12.25 43.24 -30.88
CA PRO A 123 11.84 44.09 -32.01
C PRO A 123 11.31 43.33 -33.24
N GLU A 124 11.74 42.09 -33.47
CA GLU A 124 11.23 41.26 -34.58
C GLU A 124 9.82 40.71 -34.34
N GLY A 125 9.41 40.49 -33.09
CA GLY A 125 8.07 39.99 -32.73
C GLY A 125 6.95 41.02 -32.95
N ARG A 126 7.28 42.32 -32.90
CA ARG A 126 6.34 43.42 -33.24
C ARG A 126 6.02 43.49 -34.73
N SER A 127 6.87 42.95 -35.60
CA SER A 127 6.66 43.00 -37.06
C SER A 127 5.45 42.16 -37.51
N LEU A 128 5.12 41.09 -36.79
CA LEU A 128 4.02 40.18 -37.11
C LEU A 128 2.63 40.75 -36.80
N GLN A 129 2.52 41.75 -35.93
CA GLN A 129 1.24 42.43 -35.67
C GLN A 129 0.95 43.58 -36.64
N LYS A 130 1.98 44.20 -37.24
CA LYS A 130 1.77 45.28 -38.23
C LYS A 130 1.15 44.79 -39.54
N LEU A 131 1.20 43.50 -39.84
CA LEU A 131 0.57 42.89 -41.03
C LEU A 131 -0.92 42.56 -40.86
N LYS A 132 -1.45 42.55 -39.63
CA LYS A 132 -2.86 42.23 -39.35
C LYS A 132 -3.78 43.45 -39.28
N LEU A 133 -3.25 44.66 -39.49
CA LEU A 133 -4.00 45.93 -39.47
C LEU A 133 -4.12 46.58 -40.87
N ILE A 134 -3.70 45.91 -41.95
CA ILE A 134 -3.77 46.42 -43.34
C ILE A 134 -4.60 45.50 -44.26
N LEU A 135 -5.40 44.59 -43.70
CA LEU A 135 -6.46 43.87 -44.41
C LEU A 135 -7.76 43.99 -43.62
#